data_AF-A0A833VGZ2-F1
#
_entry.id   AF-A0A833VGZ2-F1
#
_cell.length_a   1.000
_cell.length_b   1.000
_cell.length_c   1.000
_cell.angle_alpha   90.00
_cell.angle_beta   90.00
_cell.angle_gamma   90.00
#
_symmetry.space_group_name_H-M   'P 1'
#
loop_
_entity.id
_entity.type
_entity.pdbx_description
1 polymer ?
#
loop_
_entity_poly.entity_id
_entity_poly.type
_entity_poly.pdbx_seq_one_letter_code
_entity_poly.pdbx_strand_id
1 'polypeptide(L)'
;MGASESLLARQSPLQQSQFVDEITTVSERIQGVDPLVERIRTLKIATPLLKTTQSESSLTDILLKKPSSSPGSGTLNPDVLFELFSIYREWQEKKAKEISQNQEELENKIETIDALAAKLLQRFTYSVSAMRSTSQSLSEVYPLQVEVGELKGRLNEVISNCDALCKRISSLGPEALGATITPFSPSIAMENKDSELTENKLEIPNSDV
;
A
#
# COMPACT_ATOMS: atom_id res chain seq x y z
N MET A 1 5.52 -24.63 -10.36
CA MET A 1 6.86 -24.84 -10.94
C MET A 1 6.93 -23.98 -12.21
N GLY A 2 7.83 -23.03 -12.46
CA GLY A 2 8.99 -22.44 -11.77
C GLY A 2 9.57 -21.25 -12.59
N ALA A 3 10.37 -20.40 -11.92
CA ALA A 3 11.43 -19.42 -12.34
C ALA A 3 11.31 -18.63 -13.68
N SER A 4 11.31 -17.28 -13.72
CA SER A 4 12.41 -16.30 -13.47
C SER A 4 13.68 -16.56 -14.27
N GLU A 5 14.07 -15.69 -15.22
CA GLU A 5 15.47 -15.31 -15.53
C GLU A 5 15.58 -13.87 -16.09
N SER A 6 16.70 -13.24 -15.75
CA SER A 6 17.08 -11.82 -15.79
C SER A 6 18.13 -11.57 -16.87
N LEU A 7 18.18 -10.38 -17.50
CA LEU A 7 19.41 -9.82 -18.09
C LEU A 7 19.36 -8.27 -18.10
N LEU A 8 19.75 -7.63 -16.99
CA LEU A 8 20.24 -6.26 -16.98
C LEU A 8 21.76 -6.28 -16.80
N ALA A 9 22.50 -6.09 -17.89
CA ALA A 9 23.93 -5.75 -17.84
C ALA A 9 24.38 -5.03 -19.11
N ARG A 10 24.49 -3.69 -19.07
CA ARG A 10 25.66 -3.01 -19.65
C ARG A 10 25.86 -1.63 -19.02
N GLN A 11 26.85 -1.57 -18.13
CA GLN A 11 27.39 -0.37 -17.50
C GLN A 11 28.27 0.43 -18.48
N SER A 12 28.37 1.74 -18.25
CA SER A 12 29.59 2.56 -18.47
C SER A 12 29.58 3.75 -17.49
N PRO A 13 30.74 4.23 -17.03
CA PRO A 13 30.95 4.54 -15.61
C PRO A 13 31.27 6.02 -15.30
N LEU A 14 31.31 6.30 -13.99
CA LEU A 14 31.79 7.52 -13.30
C LEU A 14 30.87 8.75 -13.33
N GLN A 15 30.05 8.92 -12.29
CA GLN A 15 30.44 9.80 -11.18
C GLN A 15 29.52 9.58 -9.96
N GLN A 16 30.16 9.46 -8.81
CA GLN A 16 29.59 9.18 -7.50
C GLN A 16 28.67 10.31 -7.01
N SER A 17 27.46 9.94 -6.60
CA SER A 17 26.89 10.36 -5.31
C SER A 17 25.80 9.36 -4.93
N GLN A 18 26.19 8.40 -4.09
CA GLN A 18 25.35 7.34 -3.57
C GLN A 18 24.20 7.91 -2.74
N PHE A 19 22.96 7.70 -3.18
CA PHE A 19 21.83 7.54 -2.27
C PHE A 19 21.36 6.11 -2.41
N VAL A 20 22.04 5.22 -1.68
CA VAL A 20 21.60 3.86 -1.47
C VAL A 20 20.57 3.93 -0.35
N ASP A 21 19.38 3.42 -0.61
CA ASP A 21 18.38 3.10 0.40
C ASP A 21 18.94 1.92 1.21
N GLU A 22 19.82 2.24 2.15
CA GLU A 22 20.50 1.29 3.01
C GLU A 22 19.60 1.03 4.21
N ILE A 23 19.04 -0.19 4.29
CA ILE A 23 18.35 -0.65 5.49
C ILE A 23 19.40 -0.67 6.61
N THR A 24 19.41 0.34 7.47
CA THR A 24 20.19 0.37 8.71
C THR A 24 19.64 -0.72 9.64
N THR A 25 20.15 -1.94 9.50
CA THR A 25 20.01 -2.95 10.54
C THR A 25 20.95 -2.59 11.67
N VAL A 26 20.39 -2.36 12.86
CA VAL A 26 21.16 -2.12 14.09
C VAL A 26 21.99 -3.37 14.36
N SER A 27 23.25 -3.39 13.93
CA SER A 27 24.17 -4.52 14.10
C SER A 27 24.84 -4.55 15.47
N GLU A 28 24.42 -3.70 16.42
CA GLU A 28 24.94 -3.75 17.78
C GLU A 28 24.16 -4.78 18.60
N ARG A 29 24.49 -6.05 18.39
CA ARG A 29 24.29 -7.07 19.41
C ARG A 29 25.18 -6.67 20.58
N ILE A 30 24.57 -6.22 21.68
CA ILE A 30 25.27 -6.00 22.95
C ILE A 30 26.00 -7.30 23.28
N GLN A 31 27.32 -7.30 23.08
CA GLN A 31 28.18 -8.43 23.42
C GLN A 31 28.47 -8.31 24.92
N GLY A 32 27.45 -8.60 25.70
CA GLY A 32 27.47 -8.56 27.15
C GLY A 32 26.39 -9.47 27.66
N VAL A 33 26.72 -10.30 28.65
CA VAL A 33 25.72 -11.05 29.41
C VAL A 33 24.76 -10.02 29.98
N ASP A 34 23.45 -10.19 29.75
CA ASP A 34 22.42 -9.32 30.30
C ASP A 34 22.70 -9.09 31.80
N PRO A 35 22.84 -7.83 32.26
CA PRO A 35 23.13 -7.52 33.66
C PRO A 35 22.13 -8.17 34.63
N LEU A 36 20.92 -8.48 34.15
CA LEU A 36 19.89 -9.21 34.90
C LEU A 36 20.25 -10.70 35.05
N VAL A 37 20.81 -11.32 34.01
CA VAL A 37 21.32 -12.70 34.03
C VAL A 37 22.55 -12.82 34.93
N GLU A 38 23.44 -11.83 34.91
CA GLU A 38 24.61 -11.81 35.78
C GLU A 38 24.19 -11.69 37.25
N ARG A 39 23.21 -10.81 37.54
CA ARG A 39 22.58 -10.70 38.86
C ARG A 39 21.94 -12.01 39.33
N ILE A 40 21.16 -12.68 38.47
CA ILE A 40 20.55 -13.98 38.80
C ILE A 40 21.64 -15.03 39.11
N ARG A 41 22.75 -15.01 38.36
CA ARG A 41 23.86 -15.95 38.57
C ARG A 41 24.65 -15.66 39.86
N THR A 42 24.73 -14.40 40.28
CA THR A 42 25.36 -13.99 41.56
C THR A 42 24.49 -14.21 42.81
N LEU A 43 23.18 -14.37 42.63
CA LEU A 43 22.26 -14.69 43.73
C LEU A 43 22.54 -16.11 44.24
N LYS A 44 23.19 -16.17 45.41
CA LYS A 44 23.45 -17.42 46.12
C LYS A 44 22.10 -18.02 46.51
N ILE A 45 21.70 -19.12 45.85
CA ILE A 45 20.49 -19.87 46.19
C ILE A 45 20.56 -20.19 47.67
N ALA A 46 19.67 -19.58 48.46
CA ALA A 46 19.57 -19.88 49.87
C ALA A 46 19.24 -21.38 50.00
N THR A 47 19.98 -22.08 50.87
CA THR A 47 19.66 -23.47 51.19
C THR A 47 18.18 -23.56 51.55
N PRO A 48 17.41 -24.43 50.90
CA PRO A 48 15.99 -24.52 51.17
C PRO A 48 15.80 -24.79 52.66
N LEU A 49 14.96 -23.99 53.31
CA LEU A 49 14.61 -24.14 54.74
C LEU A 49 14.01 -25.53 55.03
N LEU A 50 13.49 -26.18 53.99
CA LEU A 50 12.91 -27.51 54.04
C LEU A 50 13.86 -28.50 53.37
N LYS A 51 14.66 -29.20 54.19
CA LYS A 51 15.31 -30.43 53.75
C LYS A 51 14.22 -31.45 53.46
N THR A 52 13.90 -31.66 52.18
CA THR A 52 13.03 -32.77 51.78
C THR A 52 13.81 -34.07 52.03
N THR A 53 13.50 -34.75 53.13
CA THR A 53 13.88 -36.16 53.28
C THR A 53 13.15 -36.93 52.19
N GLN A 54 13.93 -37.41 51.24
CA GLN A 54 13.50 -38.23 50.11
C GLN A 54 12.69 -39.43 50.63
N SER A 55 11.38 -39.37 50.49
CA SER A 55 10.50 -40.52 50.51
C SER A 55 9.36 -40.17 49.56
N GLU A 56 9.34 -40.84 48.42
CA GLU A 56 8.29 -40.79 47.40
C GLU A 56 6.94 -41.12 48.07
N SER A 57 6.21 -40.11 48.56
CA SER A 57 4.83 -40.26 49.00
C SER A 57 3.97 -39.35 48.14
N SER A 58 3.10 -40.01 47.37
CA SER A 58 2.12 -39.46 46.42
C SER A 58 1.53 -38.11 46.83
N LEU A 59 1.35 -37.20 45.86
CA LEU A 59 0.71 -35.88 46.02
C LEU A 59 -0.65 -35.95 46.73
N THR A 60 -1.37 -37.07 46.62
CA THR A 60 -2.64 -37.31 47.33
C THR A 60 -2.46 -37.41 48.85
N ASP A 61 -1.37 -38.01 49.34
CA ASP A 61 -1.09 -38.10 50.78
C ASP A 61 -0.73 -36.73 51.37
N ILE A 62 -0.12 -35.86 50.58
CA ILE A 62 0.22 -34.48 50.98
C ILE A 62 -1.05 -33.64 51.11
N LEU A 63 -2.03 -33.80 50.19
CA LEU A 63 -3.30 -33.06 50.22
C LEU A 63 -4.25 -33.55 51.32
N LEU A 64 -4.23 -34.84 51.64
CA LEU A 64 -5.09 -35.45 52.67
C LEU A 64 -4.54 -35.29 54.09
N LYS A 65 -3.26 -34.94 54.24
CA LYS A 65 -2.64 -34.72 55.56
C LYS A 65 -3.08 -33.38 56.12
N LYS A 66 -4.20 -33.42 56.86
CA LYS A 66 -4.62 -32.36 57.77
C LYS A 66 -3.42 -31.95 58.63
N PRO A 67 -2.99 -30.67 58.64
CA PRO A 67 -1.81 -30.26 59.39
C PRO A 67 -2.06 -30.57 60.87
N SER A 68 -1.22 -31.46 61.41
CA SER A 68 -1.24 -31.80 62.83
C SER A 68 -1.04 -30.52 63.62
N SER A 69 -2.00 -30.24 64.49
CA SER A 69 -2.08 -29.06 65.35
C SER A 69 -0.85 -28.95 66.23
N SER A 70 0.15 -28.19 65.75
CA SER A 70 1.27 -27.72 66.57
C SER A 70 0.77 -26.57 67.46
N PRO A 71 0.95 -26.62 68.80
CA PRO A 71 0.41 -25.64 69.76
C PRO A 71 1.27 -24.36 69.82
N GLY A 72 1.61 -23.81 68.67
CA GLY A 72 2.37 -22.56 68.53
C GLY A 72 2.10 -21.82 67.23
N SER A 73 1.07 -22.23 66.47
CA SER A 73 0.68 -21.54 65.24
C SER A 73 -0.08 -20.28 65.62
N GLY A 74 0.56 -19.11 65.47
CA GLY A 74 -0.07 -17.81 65.65
C GLY A 74 -1.39 -17.76 64.91
N THR A 75 -2.49 -17.79 65.67
CA THR A 75 -3.84 -17.79 65.11
C THR A 75 -4.05 -16.40 64.52
N LEU A 76 -4.07 -16.30 63.19
CA LEU A 76 -4.40 -15.04 62.53
C LEU A 76 -5.84 -14.70 62.91
N ASN A 77 -6.07 -13.48 63.39
CA ASN A 77 -7.40 -13.04 63.78
C ASN A 77 -8.31 -13.10 62.52
N PRO A 78 -9.40 -13.89 62.52
CA PRO A 78 -10.27 -14.06 61.37
C PRO A 78 -10.89 -12.74 60.88
N ASP A 79 -11.08 -11.77 61.78
CA ASP A 79 -11.64 -10.45 61.43
C ASP A 79 -10.65 -9.66 60.56
N VAL A 80 -9.37 -9.67 60.92
CA VAL A 80 -8.29 -9.01 60.15
C VAL A 80 -8.12 -9.66 58.77
N LEU A 81 -8.29 -10.99 58.69
CA LEU A 81 -8.23 -11.72 57.43
C LEU A 81 -9.40 -11.34 56.51
N PHE A 82 -10.61 -11.23 57.07
CA PHE A 82 -11.79 -10.81 56.31
C PHE A 82 -11.66 -9.36 55.80
N GLU A 83 -11.13 -8.46 56.63
CA GLU A 83 -10.84 -7.08 56.24
C GLU A 83 -9.81 -7.02 55.10
N LEU A 84 -8.72 -7.79 55.20
CA LEU A 84 -7.72 -7.88 54.14
C LEU A 84 -8.31 -8.39 52.82
N PHE A 85 -9.16 -9.43 52.87
CA PHE A 85 -9.85 -9.93 51.68
C PHE A 85 -10.84 -8.91 51.11
N SER A 86 -11.48 -8.11 51.96
CA SER A 86 -12.39 -7.04 51.53
C SER A 86 -11.62 -5.94 50.79
N ILE A 87 -10.52 -5.46 51.38
CA ILE A 87 -9.62 -4.46 50.76
C ILE A 87 -9.04 -5.00 49.44
N TYR A 88 -8.60 -6.26 49.41
CA TYR A 88 -8.07 -6.89 48.21
C TYR A 88 -9.13 -7.03 47.12
N ARG A 89 -10.36 -7.40 47.48
CA ARG A 89 -11.49 -7.52 46.54
C ARG A 89 -11.85 -6.17 45.93
N GLU A 90 -11.93 -5.13 46.76
CA GLU A 90 -12.19 -3.76 46.28
C GLU A 90 -11.07 -3.29 45.32
N TRP A 91 -9.81 -3.55 45.68
CA TRP A 91 -8.68 -3.25 44.80
C TRP A 91 -8.75 -3.99 43.47
N GLN A 92 -9.09 -5.29 43.49
CA GLN A 92 -9.29 -6.11 42.29
C GLN A 92 -10.40 -5.56 41.41
N GLU A 93 -11.55 -5.22 42.00
CA GLU A 93 -12.69 -4.67 41.26
C GLU A 93 -12.35 -3.31 40.63
N LYS A 94 -11.65 -2.44 41.37
CA LYS A 94 -11.17 -1.17 40.85
C LYS A 94 -10.20 -1.36 39.68
N LYS A 95 -9.28 -2.32 39.78
CA LYS A 95 -8.32 -2.62 38.70
C LYS A 95 -9.00 -3.20 37.48
N ALA A 96 -9.95 -4.11 37.66
CA ALA A 96 -10.75 -4.66 36.56
C ALA A 96 -11.53 -3.54 35.84
N LYS A 97 -12.12 -2.61 36.59
CA LYS A 97 -12.84 -1.46 36.02
C LYS A 97 -11.92 -0.53 35.23
N GLU A 98 -10.75 -0.20 35.76
CA GLU A 98 -9.75 0.65 35.09
C GLU A 98 -9.26 0.00 33.78
N ILE A 99 -8.99 -1.31 33.79
CA ILE A 99 -8.60 -2.06 32.59
C ILE A 99 -9.73 -2.05 31.56
N SER A 100 -10.97 -2.31 31.98
CA SER A 100 -12.14 -2.33 31.09
C SER A 100 -12.36 -0.99 30.41
N GLN A 101 -12.29 0.11 31.17
CA GLN A 101 -12.45 1.46 30.64
C GLN A 101 -11.34 1.82 29.63
N ASN A 102 -10.10 1.46 29.94
CA ASN A 102 -8.99 1.71 29.02
C ASN A 102 -9.08 0.86 27.74
N GLN A 103 -9.58 -0.38 27.84
CA GLN A 103 -9.85 -1.22 26.67
C GLN A 103 -10.93 -0.62 25.78
N GLU A 104 -12.03 -0.13 26.37
CA GLU A 104 -13.11 0.55 25.64
C GLU A 104 -12.59 1.81 24.92
N GLU A 105 -11.78 2.64 25.57
CA GLU A 105 -11.18 3.82 24.94
C GLU A 105 -10.26 3.44 23.77
N LEU A 106 -9.47 2.38 23.92
CA LEU A 106 -8.59 1.90 22.86
C LEU A 106 -9.38 1.33 21.69
N GLU A 107 -10.44 0.58 21.93
CA GLU A 107 -11.31 0.03 20.88
C GLU A 107 -11.98 1.16 20.07
N ASN A 108 -12.52 2.18 20.74
CA ASN A 108 -13.07 3.37 20.09
C ASN A 108 -12.03 4.08 19.22
N LYS A 109 -10.78 4.23 19.71
CA LYS A 109 -9.69 4.83 18.91
C LYS A 109 -9.36 3.99 17.69
N ILE A 110 -9.29 2.67 17.84
CA ILE A 110 -9.02 1.75 16.73
C ILE A 110 -10.11 1.87 15.66
N GLU A 111 -11.38 1.89 16.05
CA GLU A 111 -12.50 2.05 15.12
C GLU A 111 -12.43 3.38 14.35
N THR A 112 -12.12 4.49 15.05
CA THR A 112 -11.97 5.80 14.38
C THR A 112 -10.80 5.83 13.40
N ILE A 113 -9.67 5.20 13.75
CA ILE A 113 -8.49 5.11 12.88
C ILE A 113 -8.80 4.26 11.65
N ASP A 114 -9.50 3.14 11.81
CA ASP A 114 -9.87 2.27 10.70
C ASP A 114 -10.83 2.97 9.73
N ALA A 115 -11.84 3.66 10.26
CA ALA A 115 -12.75 4.48 9.46
C ALA A 115 -12.03 5.61 8.70
N LEU A 116 -11.02 6.24 9.32
CA LEU A 116 -10.20 7.26 8.68
C LEU A 116 -9.31 6.65 7.59
N ALA A 117 -8.65 5.53 7.87
CA ALA A 117 -7.79 4.82 6.94
C ALA A 117 -8.56 4.41 5.67
N ALA A 118 -9.77 3.86 5.84
CA ALA A 118 -10.65 3.51 4.73
C ALA A 118 -11.01 4.73 3.86
N LYS A 119 -11.37 5.86 4.49
CA LYS A 119 -11.68 7.12 3.76
C LYS A 119 -10.46 7.67 3.02
N LEU A 120 -9.28 7.59 3.63
CA LEU A 120 -8.05 8.05 3.02
C LEU A 120 -7.71 7.20 1.78
N LEU A 121 -7.81 5.87 1.90
CA LEU A 121 -7.59 4.95 0.78
C LEU A 121 -8.58 5.20 -0.37
N GLN A 122 -9.85 5.45 -0.03
CA GLN A 122 -10.88 5.81 -1.02
C GLN A 122 -10.53 7.10 -1.76
N ARG A 123 -10.12 8.15 -1.03
CA ARG A 123 -9.67 9.43 -1.62
C ARG A 123 -8.47 9.24 -2.55
N PHE A 124 -7.47 8.45 -2.14
CA PHE A 124 -6.32 8.16 -2.98
C PHE A 124 -6.72 7.39 -4.24
N THR A 125 -7.57 6.37 -4.12
CA THR A 125 -8.04 5.58 -5.27
C THR A 125 -8.78 6.45 -6.28
N TYR A 126 -9.64 7.36 -5.81
CA TYR A 126 -10.31 8.34 -6.65
C TYR A 126 -9.30 9.28 -7.33
N SER A 127 -8.35 9.84 -6.58
CA SER A 127 -7.32 10.75 -7.12
C SER A 127 -6.48 10.06 -8.19
N VAL A 128 -6.07 8.82 -7.99
CA VAL A 128 -5.31 8.03 -8.96
C VAL A 128 -6.13 7.80 -10.22
N SER A 129 -7.42 7.51 -10.09
CA SER A 129 -8.32 7.32 -11.22
C SER A 129 -8.52 8.61 -12.02
N ALA A 130 -8.72 9.75 -11.33
CA ALA A 130 -8.81 11.06 -11.96
C ALA A 130 -7.51 11.43 -12.70
N MET A 131 -6.35 11.26 -12.05
CA MET A 131 -5.04 11.50 -12.69
C MET A 131 -4.83 10.60 -13.91
N ARG A 132 -5.22 9.33 -13.84
CA ARG A 132 -5.13 8.41 -14.98
C ARG A 132 -6.00 8.90 -16.15
N SER A 133 -7.23 9.34 -15.87
CA SER A 133 -8.11 9.90 -16.90
C SER A 133 -7.53 11.17 -17.53
N THR A 134 -7.00 12.10 -16.73
CA THR A 134 -6.33 13.30 -17.26
C THR A 134 -5.08 12.95 -18.07
N SER A 135 -4.30 11.95 -17.63
CA SER A 135 -3.15 11.48 -18.39
C SER A 135 -3.55 10.88 -19.74
N GLN A 136 -4.65 10.13 -19.79
CA GLN A 136 -5.19 9.59 -21.04
C GLN A 136 -5.67 10.71 -21.96
N SER A 137 -6.44 11.68 -21.45
CA SER A 137 -6.89 12.80 -22.28
C SER A 137 -5.72 13.64 -22.80
N LEU A 138 -4.68 13.87 -22.00
CA LEU A 138 -3.47 14.54 -22.46
C LEU A 138 -2.70 13.73 -23.52
N SER A 139 -2.70 12.40 -23.40
CA SER A 139 -2.09 11.54 -24.41
C SER A 139 -2.78 11.65 -25.78
N GLU A 140 -4.08 11.93 -25.81
CA GLU A 140 -4.86 12.20 -27.03
C GLU A 140 -4.61 13.61 -27.60
N VAL A 141 -4.22 14.58 -26.76
CA VAL A 141 -3.91 15.96 -27.21
C VAL A 141 -2.60 16.04 -27.99
N TYR A 142 -1.57 15.26 -27.62
CA TYR A 142 -0.29 15.26 -28.31
C TYR A 142 -0.36 14.95 -29.82
N PRO A 143 -1.03 13.87 -30.29
CA PRO A 143 -1.15 13.62 -31.72
C PRO A 143 -1.92 14.73 -32.45
N LEU A 144 -3.00 15.25 -31.86
CA LEU A 144 -3.75 16.38 -32.43
C LEU A 144 -2.87 17.64 -32.59
N GLN A 145 -2.01 17.91 -31.60
CA GLN A 145 -1.06 19.02 -31.68
C GLN A 145 -0.08 18.87 -32.85
N VAL A 146 0.37 17.64 -33.14
CA VAL A 146 1.24 17.34 -34.28
C VAL A 146 0.49 17.56 -35.60
N GLU A 147 -0.72 17.03 -35.73
CA GLU A 147 -1.56 17.19 -36.93
C GLU A 147 -1.87 18.67 -37.24
N VAL A 148 -2.19 19.46 -36.21
CA VAL A 148 -2.38 20.91 -36.35
C VAL A 148 -1.10 21.60 -36.81
N GLY A 149 0.05 21.15 -36.32
CA GLY A 149 1.37 21.63 -36.75
C GLY A 149 1.65 21.33 -38.23
N GLU A 150 1.37 20.11 -38.68
CA GLU A 150 1.53 19.70 -40.08
C GLU A 150 0.59 20.50 -41.00
N LEU A 151 -0.69 20.61 -40.62
CA LEU A 151 -1.68 21.36 -41.39
C LEU A 151 -1.29 22.83 -41.53
N LYS A 152 -0.77 23.44 -40.46
CA LYS A 152 -0.22 24.80 -40.50
C LYS A 152 0.96 24.91 -41.47
N GLY A 153 1.84 23.91 -41.50
CA GLY A 153 2.95 23.84 -42.47
C GLY A 153 2.46 23.82 -43.92
N ARG A 154 1.51 22.93 -44.23
CA ARG A 154 0.88 22.82 -45.56
C ARG A 154 0.16 24.12 -45.97
N LEU A 155 -0.53 24.75 -45.04
CA LEU A 155 -1.20 26.03 -45.30
C LEU A 155 -0.18 27.14 -45.62
N ASN A 156 0.92 27.23 -44.87
CA ASN A 156 1.99 28.18 -45.14
C ASN A 156 2.62 27.95 -46.52
N GLU A 157 2.80 26.70 -46.92
CA GLU A 157 3.29 26.35 -48.25
C GLU A 157 2.31 26.82 -49.34
N VAL A 158 1.01 26.57 -49.19
CA VAL A 158 -0.02 27.05 -50.12
C VAL A 158 -0.04 28.57 -50.20
N ILE A 159 0.01 29.27 -49.06
CA ILE A 159 0.06 30.74 -49.03
C ILE A 159 1.33 31.25 -49.73
N SER A 160 2.48 30.64 -49.47
CA SER A 160 3.74 30.99 -50.14
C SER A 160 3.69 30.73 -51.64
N ASN A 161 3.04 29.64 -52.06
CA ASN A 161 2.84 29.32 -53.47
C ASN A 161 1.94 30.37 -54.14
N CYS A 162 0.82 30.74 -53.48
CA CYS A 162 -0.05 31.81 -53.94
C CYS A 162 0.67 33.16 -54.01
N ASP A 163 1.51 33.51 -53.02
CA ASP A 163 2.30 34.75 -53.04
C ASP A 163 3.32 34.76 -54.19
N ALA A 164 4.00 33.63 -54.43
CA ALA A 164 4.89 33.46 -55.58
C ALA A 164 4.14 33.60 -56.92
N LEU A 165 2.94 33.04 -57.01
CA LEU A 165 2.07 33.16 -58.18
C LEU A 165 1.60 34.61 -58.38
N CYS A 166 1.19 35.30 -57.32
CA CYS A 166 0.85 36.72 -57.35
C CYS A 166 2.03 37.57 -57.84
N LYS A 167 3.24 37.35 -57.30
CA LYS A 167 4.47 38.03 -57.75
C LYS A 167 4.79 37.74 -59.21
N ARG A 168 4.57 36.52 -59.69
CA ARG A 168 4.75 36.15 -61.10
C ARG A 168 3.76 36.87 -62.00
N ILE A 169 2.48 36.92 -61.63
CA ILE A 169 1.46 37.69 -62.37
C ILE A 169 1.84 39.17 -62.44
N SER A 170 2.26 39.76 -61.31
CA SER A 170 2.64 41.18 -61.27
C SER A 170 3.86 41.51 -62.13
N SER A 171 4.77 40.56 -62.36
CA SER A 171 6.02 40.78 -63.10
C SER A 171 5.96 40.38 -64.57
N LEU A 172 5.32 39.26 -64.92
CA LEU A 172 5.26 38.73 -66.30
C LEU A 172 3.90 38.92 -66.97
N GLY A 173 2.87 39.36 -66.24
CA GLY A 173 1.48 39.39 -66.73
C GLY A 173 0.80 38.01 -66.69
N PRO A 174 -0.53 37.96 -66.85
CA PRO A 174 -1.33 36.72 -66.74
C PRO A 174 -1.03 35.70 -67.83
N GLU A 175 -0.48 36.13 -68.97
CA GLU A 175 -0.20 35.30 -70.15
C GLU A 175 0.82 34.18 -69.87
N ALA A 176 1.72 34.37 -68.90
CA ALA A 176 2.72 33.37 -68.49
C ALA A 176 2.11 32.15 -67.77
N LEU A 177 0.90 32.28 -67.22
CA LEU A 177 0.19 31.18 -66.56
C LEU A 177 -0.46 30.22 -67.55
N GLY A 178 -0.86 30.71 -68.73
CA GLY A 178 -1.50 29.90 -69.77
C GLY A 178 -0.61 28.78 -70.32
N ALA A 179 0.72 28.92 -70.23
CA ALA A 179 1.67 27.90 -70.68
C ALA A 179 1.95 26.79 -69.64
N THR A 180 1.57 26.96 -68.36
CA THR A 180 1.89 26.03 -67.26
C THR A 180 0.68 25.21 -66.80
N ILE A 181 -0.53 25.53 -67.27
CA ILE A 181 -1.75 24.80 -66.89
C ILE A 181 -1.89 23.56 -67.77
N THR A 182 -1.41 22.41 -67.29
CA THR A 182 -1.95 21.12 -67.72
C THR A 182 -3.23 20.85 -66.93
N PRO A 183 -4.39 20.66 -67.57
CA PRO A 183 -5.63 20.38 -66.86
C PRO A 183 -5.51 19.09 -66.05
N PHE A 184 -5.95 19.11 -64.79
CA PHE A 184 -6.00 17.91 -63.94
C PHE A 184 -6.94 16.86 -64.58
N SER A 185 -6.39 15.74 -65.04
CA SER A 185 -7.19 14.60 -65.52
C SER A 185 -7.87 13.88 -64.35
N PRO A 186 -9.20 13.66 -64.39
CA PRO A 186 -9.87 12.85 -63.38
C PRO A 186 -9.60 11.36 -63.65
N SER A 187 -8.91 10.68 -62.73
CA SER A 187 -8.81 9.22 -62.74
C SER A 187 -10.11 8.62 -62.20
N ILE A 188 -11.04 8.32 -63.10
CA ILE A 188 -12.20 7.48 -62.79
C ILE A 188 -11.76 6.02 -62.90
N ALA A 189 -11.69 5.33 -61.77
CA ALA A 189 -11.87 3.89 -61.69
C ALA A 189 -12.70 3.60 -60.44
N MET A 190 -14.02 3.54 -60.64
CA MET A 190 -14.93 2.87 -59.72
C MET A 190 -14.60 1.38 -59.77
N GLU A 191 -14.12 0.81 -58.67
CA GLU A 191 -14.28 -0.62 -58.39
C GLU A 191 -15.20 -0.73 -57.17
N ASN A 192 -16.49 -0.86 -57.45
CA ASN A 192 -17.45 -1.39 -56.50
C ASN A 192 -17.09 -2.84 -56.24
N LYS A 193 -16.91 -3.21 -54.97
CA LYS A 193 -17.02 -4.59 -54.54
C LYS A 193 -17.86 -4.65 -53.27
N ASP A 194 -19.06 -5.16 -53.46
CA ASP A 194 -20.02 -5.53 -52.43
C ASP A 194 -19.40 -6.40 -51.34
N SER A 195 -19.78 -6.15 -50.09
CA SER A 195 -19.82 -7.15 -49.01
C SER A 195 -20.77 -6.69 -47.90
N GLU A 196 -22.04 -7.01 -48.14
CA GLU A 196 -22.91 -7.79 -47.24
C GLU A 196 -23.16 -7.27 -45.80
N LEU A 197 -24.37 -6.71 -45.62
CA LEU A 197 -25.12 -6.72 -44.36
C LEU A 197 -25.37 -8.17 -43.92
N THR A 198 -25.05 -8.51 -42.67
CA THR A 198 -25.93 -9.36 -41.87
C THR A 198 -26.04 -8.82 -40.43
N GLU A 199 -27.27 -8.49 -40.07
CA GLU A 199 -27.76 -8.25 -38.72
C GLU A 199 -27.42 -9.42 -37.81
N ASN A 200 -26.99 -9.14 -36.57
CA ASN A 200 -27.22 -10.04 -35.44
C ASN A 200 -27.63 -9.24 -34.21
N LYS A 201 -28.94 -9.01 -34.13
CA LYS A 201 -29.83 -9.27 -32.99
C LYS A 201 -29.27 -9.03 -31.58
N LEU A 202 -29.72 -7.91 -31.02
CA LEU A 202 -29.79 -7.60 -29.59
C LEU A 202 -30.71 -8.62 -28.89
N GLU A 203 -30.20 -9.35 -27.90
CA GLU A 203 -31.01 -10.21 -27.02
C GLU A 203 -30.72 -9.83 -25.56
N ILE A 204 -31.69 -9.17 -24.94
CA ILE A 204 -31.72 -8.82 -23.52
C ILE A 204 -32.22 -10.05 -22.76
N PRO A 205 -31.54 -10.53 -21.70
CA PRO A 205 -32.14 -11.51 -20.81
C PRO A 205 -33.00 -10.80 -19.75
N ASN A 206 -34.30 -11.08 -19.78
CA ASN A 206 -35.17 -10.91 -18.62
C ASN A 206 -34.76 -11.93 -17.55
N SER A 207 -34.63 -11.48 -16.30
CA SER A 207 -34.56 -12.34 -15.11
C SER A 207 -35.50 -11.78 -14.06
N ASP A 208 -36.74 -12.29 -14.07
CA ASP A 208 -37.58 -12.38 -12.88
C ASP A 208 -37.30 -13.74 -12.24
N VAL A 209 -36.80 -13.72 -11.00
CA VAL A 209 -37.17 -14.54 -9.81
C VAL A 209 -36.41 -13.95 -8.62
#